data_AF-A0AAW9J058-F1
#
_entry.id   AF-A0AAW9J058-F1
#
_cell.length_a   1.000
_cell.length_b   1.000
_cell.length_c   1.000
_cell.angle_alpha   90.00
_cell.angle_beta   90.00
_cell.angle_gamma   90.00
#
_symmetry.space_group_name_H-M   'P 1'
#
loop_
_entity.id
_entity.type
_entity.pdbx_description
1 polymer ?
#
loop_
_entity_poly.entity_id
_entity_poly.type
_entity_poly.pdbx_seq_one_letter_code
_entity_poly.pdbx_strand_id
1 'polypeptide(L)' 'IIGHLSDNYAILSNGSTKTVQMPKKKNLKHINVLDDVDDEIKESIISKDRGTDLKIKRFLKLKGIVKEG' A
#
# COMPACT_ATOMS: atom_id res chain seq x y z
N ILE A 1 1.08 -3.32 2.13
CA ILE A 1 2.24 -3.73 1.30
C ILE A 1 1.70 -4.01 -0.09
N ILE A 2 2.41 -3.66 -1.17
CA ILE A 2 1.92 -3.95 -2.55
C ILE A 2 2.75 -5.01 -3.29
N GLY A 3 3.84 -5.49 -2.68
CA GLY A 3 4.70 -6.51 -3.25
C GLY A 3 5.99 -6.70 -2.46
N HIS A 4 6.72 -7.77 -2.78
CA HIS A 4 8.02 -8.09 -2.21
C HIS A 4 9.10 -7.97 -3.28
N LEU A 5 10.26 -7.44 -2.88
CA LEU A 5 11.42 -7.29 -3.77
C LEU A 5 12.49 -8.35 -3.49
N SER A 6 12.62 -8.76 -2.22
CA SER A 6 13.48 -9.87 -1.78
C SER A 6 13.10 -10.28 -0.34
N ASP A 7 13.81 -11.25 0.22
CA ASP A 7 13.61 -11.77 1.58
C ASP A 7 13.60 -10.69 2.67
N ASN A 8 14.27 -9.55 2.44
CA ASN A 8 14.43 -8.49 3.43
C ASN A 8 13.70 -7.18 3.07
N TYR A 9 13.09 -7.10 1.89
CA TYR A 9 12.54 -5.83 1.38
C TYR A 9 11.16 -6.00 0.78
N ALA A 10 10.26 -5.08 1.16
CA ALA A 10 8.95 -4.90 0.57
C ALA A 10 8.87 -3.56 -0.16
N ILE A 11 7.88 -3.47 -1.05
CA ILE A 11 7.45 -2.22 -1.68
C ILE A 11 6.11 -1.77 -1.10
N LEU A 12 6.04 -0.49 -0.75
CA LEU A 12 4.92 0.15 -0.07
C LEU A 12 4.34 1.27 -0.95
N SER A 13 3.01 1.30 -1.08
CA SER A 13 2.25 2.45 -1.60
C SER A 13 1.31 2.96 -0.52
N ASN A 14 1.13 4.27 -0.47
CA ASN A 14 0.10 4.95 0.32
C ASN A 14 -0.97 5.60 -0.56
N GLY A 15 -0.93 5.38 -1.88
CA GLY A 15 -1.87 5.96 -2.83
C GLY A 15 -1.75 7.48 -3.01
N SER A 16 -0.67 8.10 -2.52
CA SER A 16 -0.44 9.54 -2.59
C SER A 16 1.00 9.85 -2.98
N THR A 17 1.88 10.15 -2.01
CA THR A 17 3.29 10.48 -2.29
C THR A 17 4.13 9.26 -2.67
N LYS A 18 3.63 8.06 -2.41
CA LYS A 18 4.16 6.78 -2.85
C LYS A 18 3.03 6.03 -3.52
N THR A 19 3.03 6.05 -4.85
CA THR A 19 2.00 5.42 -5.68
C THR A 19 2.37 3.97 -5.99
N VAL A 20 1.45 3.21 -6.58
CA VAL A 20 1.73 1.85 -7.08
C VAL A 20 2.84 1.86 -8.14
N GLN A 21 2.90 2.90 -8.96
CA GLN A 21 3.94 3.06 -9.99
C GLN A 21 5.27 3.59 -9.44
N MET A 22 5.24 4.36 -8.35
CA MET A 22 6.44 4.89 -7.67
C MET A 22 6.45 4.52 -6.18
N PRO A 23 6.56 3.22 -5.86
CA PRO A 23 6.44 2.74 -4.49
C PRO A 23 7.72 2.98 -3.70
N LYS A 24 7.59 2.94 -2.37
CA LYS A 24 8.72 3.03 -1.45
C LYS A 24 9.28 1.64 -1.16
N LYS A 25 10.56 1.42 -1.42
CA LYS A 25 11.32 0.29 -0.87
C LYS A 25 11.50 0.47 0.65
N LYS A 26 11.13 -0.54 1.44
CA LYS A 26 11.29 -0.54 2.91
C LYS A 26 11.78 -1.91 3.37
N ASN A 27 12.76 -1.91 4.27
CA ASN A 27 13.25 -3.14 4.89
C ASN A 27 12.19 -3.69 5.85
N LEU A 28 11.94 -5.00 5.81
CA LEU A 28 10.91 -5.68 6.59
C LEU A 28 11.09 -5.49 8.10
N LYS A 29 12.33 -5.36 8.60
CA LYS A 29 12.62 -5.12 10.03
C LYS A 29 12.04 -3.81 10.59
N HIS A 30 11.59 -2.91 9.72
CA HIS A 30 11.00 -1.62 10.07
C HIS A 30 9.51 -1.54 9.76
N ILE A 31 8.85 -2.70 9.57
CA ILE A 31 7.43 -2.79 9.23
C ILE A 31 6.77 -3.68 10.28
N ASN A 32 5.72 -3.16 10.91
CA ASN A 32 4.76 -3.98 11.65
C ASN A 32 3.59 -4.22 10.70
N VAL A 33 3.32 -5.49 10.40
CA VAL A 33 2.20 -5.89 9.54
C VAL A 33 0.99 -6.13 10.43
N LEU A 34 -0.15 -5.57 10.03
CA LEU A 34 -1.45 -5.89 10.60
C LEU A 34 -2.10 -6.93 9.67
N ASP A 35 -2.77 -7.94 10.23
CA ASP A 35 -3.50 -8.97 9.48
C ASP A 35 -4.84 -8.43 8.94
N ASP A 36 -4.78 -7.27 8.28
CA ASP A 36 -5.90 -6.58 7.65
C ASP A 36 -5.58 -6.41 6.17
N VAL A 37 -6.22 -7.24 5.34
CA VAL A 37 -6.08 -7.21 3.88
C VAL A 37 -7.45 -6.92 3.28
N ASP A 38 -7.51 -5.85 2.51
CA ASP A 38 -8.68 -5.49 1.72
C ASP A 38 -8.59 -6.16 0.34
N ASP A 39 -9.53 -7.07 0.05
CA ASP A 39 -9.51 -7.86 -1.18
C ASP A 39 -9.74 -7.01 -2.43
N GLU A 40 -10.54 -5.94 -2.36
CA GLU A 40 -10.79 -5.06 -3.51
C GLU A 40 -9.50 -4.32 -3.91
N ILE A 41 -8.76 -3.84 -2.91
CA ILE A 41 -7.46 -3.19 -3.14
C ILE A 41 -6.45 -4.19 -3.68
N LYS A 42 -6.43 -5.42 -3.14
CA LYS A 42 -5.55 -6.49 -3.62
C LYS A 42 -5.81 -6.82 -5.09
N GLU A 43 -7.06 -7.00 -5.48
CA GLU A 43 -7.45 -7.25 -6.87
C GLU A 43 -7.06 -6.08 -7.78
N SER A 44 -7.27 -4.84 -7.33
CA SER A 44 -6.93 -3.64 -8.09
C SER A 44 -5.41 -3.52 -8.34
N ILE A 45 -4.59 -3.89 -7.35
CA ILE A 45 -3.12 -3.96 -7.50
C ILE A 45 -2.74 -5.00 -8.55
N ILE A 46 -3.33 -6.20 -8.49
CA ILE A 46 -3.04 -7.31 -9.41
C ILE A 46 -3.45 -6.95 -10.85
N SER A 47 -4.63 -6.35 -11.03
CA SER A 47 -5.16 -5.95 -12.34
C SER A 47 -4.50 -4.69 -12.91
N LYS A 48 -3.60 -4.04 -12.15
CA LYS A 48 -2.97 -2.76 -12.50
C LYS A 48 -4.00 -1.68 -12.80
N ASP A 49 -5.10 -1.68 -12.04
CA ASP A 49 -6.19 -0.72 -12.20
C ASP A 49 -5.70 0.71 -11.96
N ARG A 50 -6.09 1.64 -12.85
CA ARG A 50 -5.63 3.03 -12.84
C ARG A 50 -6.10 3.82 -11.62
N GLY A 51 -7.16 3.37 -10.95
CA GLY A 51 -7.74 3.93 -9.73
C GLY A 51 -7.20 3.32 -8.42
N THR A 52 -6.27 2.36 -8.48
CA THR A 52 -5.73 1.67 -7.28
C THR A 52 -5.19 2.64 -6.24
N ASP A 53 -4.44 3.66 -6.64
CA ASP A 53 -3.89 4.65 -5.71
C ASP A 53 -4.99 5.40 -4.94
N LEU A 54 -6.10 5.74 -5.62
CA LEU A 54 -7.23 6.41 -4.97
C LEU A 54 -7.92 5.48 -3.95
N LYS A 55 -8.06 4.19 -4.27
CA LYS A 55 -8.62 3.18 -3.36
C LYS A 55 -7.76 3.03 -2.10
N ILE A 56 -6.44 2.87 -2.26
CA ILE A 56 -5.48 2.81 -1.14
C ILE A 56 -5.59 4.06 -0.26
N LYS A 57 -5.59 5.25 -0.87
CA LYS A 57 -5.68 6.52 -0.13
C LYS A 57 -6.98 6.63 0.67
N ARG A 58 -8.12 6.23 0.08
CA ARG A 58 -9.43 6.23 0.76
C ARG A 58 -9.47 5.24 1.91
N PHE A 59 -8.99 4.02 1.69
CA PHE A 59 -8.93 2.99 2.73
C PHE A 59 -8.13 3.44 3.96
N LEU A 60 -6.93 4.00 3.74
CA LEU A 60 -6.08 4.47 4.84
C LEU A 60 -6.72 5.63 5.61
N LYS A 61 -7.47 6.51 4.94
CA LYS A 61 -8.25 7.58 5.59
C LYS A 61 -9.40 7.01 6.41
N LEU A 62 -10.18 6.08 5.85
CA LEU A 62 -11.32 5.45 6.53
C LEU A 62 -10.89 4.70 7.81
N LYS A 63 -9.70 4.08 7.79
CA LYS A 63 -9.12 3.41 8.97
C LYS A 63 -8.51 4.38 9.98
N GLY A 64 -8.51 5.70 9.72
CA GLY A 64 -7.91 6.70 10.60
C GLY A 64 -6.39 6.60 10.75
N ILE A 65 -5.72 5.86 9.87
CA ILE A 65 -4.27 5.58 9.95
C ILE A 65 -3.46 6.84 9.58
N VAL A 66 -4.01 7.69 8.72
CA VAL A 66 -3.39 8.94 8.30
C VAL A 66 -4.19 10.09 8.91
N LYS A 67 -3.52 10.96 9.68
CA LYS A 67 -4.12 12.23 10.12
C LYS A 67 -4.36 13.13 8.91
N GLU A 68 -5.48 13.86 8.91
CA GLU A 68 -5.68 14.95 7.96
C GLU A 68 -4.59 16.00 8.18
N GLY A 69 -3.91 16.36 7.09
CA GLY A 69 -2.93 17.44 7.04
C GLY A 69 -3.51 18.62 6.29
#